data_AF-C7H614-F1
#
_entry.id   AF-C7H614-F1
#
_cell.length_a   1.000
_cell.length_b   1.000
_cell.length_c   1.000
_cell.angle_alpha   90.00
_cell.angle_beta   90.00
_cell.angle_gamma   90.00
#
_symmetry.space_group_name_H-M   'P 1'
#
loop_
_entity.id
_entity.type
_entity.pdbx_description
1 polymer ?
#
loop_
_entity_poly.entity_id
_entity_poly.type
_entity_poly.pdbx_seq_one_letter_code
_entity_poly.pdbx_strand_id
1 'polypeptide(L)'
;MSARDFSGILGDKRRSGWNTAASCTKEMEYRAWKKQNGAGESIRTSLLGYGCMRFPTTPEGAIDEPRAEALLNAARDAGVNYFDTAYPYHGGQSEPFVGRVIAKWPRESFYLATKMPLWQCGSLEEAQHIFEEQLRRLGVEYIDFYLLHSLHAARYDRAKEMGIVDWLWEQKKLGRIRSFGFSCHDNAAGLEHILRDQPWDFCQLQYNYLDTDDRAEEISGDRGYQLTEELNTPPHHYGAHQGRHTGQPAPGGRSAPQGPAARSHGCLLGPALGGQPPERPCHPLGHECRGSAHG
;
A
#
# COMPACT_ATOMS: atom_id res chain seq x y z
N MET A 1 9.99 -43.50 -52.80
CA MET A 1 9.85 -43.15 -54.23
C MET A 1 9.03 -41.87 -54.33
N SER A 2 9.29 -41.10 -55.38
CA SER A 2 9.21 -39.64 -55.47
C SER A 2 7.83 -38.99 -55.58
N ALA A 3 7.88 -37.66 -55.44
CA ALA A 3 6.89 -36.62 -55.67
C ALA A 3 6.09 -36.69 -56.99
N ARG A 4 4.96 -35.96 -56.98
CA ARG A 4 4.21 -35.21 -58.03
C ARG A 4 2.74 -35.16 -57.57
N ASP A 5 1.88 -34.18 -57.84
CA ASP A 5 1.94 -32.87 -58.48
C ASP A 5 0.59 -32.17 -58.18
N PHE A 6 0.58 -30.85 -58.34
CA PHE A 6 -0.54 -29.93 -58.24
C PHE A 6 -1.74 -30.27 -59.15
N SER A 7 -2.95 -30.22 -58.59
CA SER A 7 -4.20 -29.71 -59.19
C SER A 7 -5.25 -29.64 -58.06
N GLY A 8 -6.20 -28.72 -57.95
CA GLY A 8 -6.61 -27.60 -58.76
C GLY A 8 -7.61 -26.78 -57.93
N ILE A 9 -7.77 -25.55 -58.35
CA ILE A 9 -8.66 -24.52 -57.83
C ILE A 9 -10.14 -24.92 -58.04
N LEU A 10 -10.97 -24.80 -56.98
CA LEU A 10 -12.43 -24.48 -56.91
C LEU A 10 -13.26 -25.37 -55.96
N GLY A 11 -13.92 -24.70 -55.01
CA GLY A 11 -14.95 -25.23 -54.10
C GLY A 11 -14.44 -25.36 -52.65
N ASP A 12 -15.02 -24.79 -51.60
CA ASP A 12 -16.37 -24.28 -51.39
C ASP A 12 -16.34 -23.16 -50.32
N LYS A 13 -17.09 -22.08 -50.57
CA LYS A 13 -17.36 -21.01 -49.61
C LYS A 13 -18.35 -21.57 -48.58
N ARG A 14 -17.92 -21.77 -47.33
CA ARG A 14 -18.70 -21.54 -46.10
C ARG A 14 -17.99 -22.10 -44.87
N ARG A 15 -17.46 -21.18 -44.04
CA ARG A 15 -17.51 -21.14 -42.55
C ARG A 15 -16.37 -20.28 -42.00
N SER A 16 -16.35 -19.00 -42.38
CA SER A 16 -15.69 -17.96 -41.58
C SER A 16 -16.74 -17.33 -40.67
N GLY A 17 -17.02 -18.00 -39.55
CA GLY A 17 -17.96 -17.57 -38.51
C GLY A 17 -17.28 -17.00 -37.28
N TRP A 18 -16.02 -16.56 -37.38
CA TRP A 18 -15.44 -15.68 -36.37
C TRP A 18 -15.91 -14.27 -36.69
N ASN A 19 -17.16 -14.00 -36.29
CA ASN A 19 -17.64 -12.64 -36.14
C ASN A 19 -16.56 -11.84 -35.44
N THR A 20 -16.18 -10.73 -36.06
CA THR A 20 -15.39 -9.65 -35.47
C THR A 20 -15.81 -9.48 -34.02
N ALA A 21 -14.98 -9.91 -33.08
CA ALA A 21 -15.14 -9.58 -31.69
C ALA A 21 -15.24 -8.05 -31.65
N ALA A 22 -16.44 -7.55 -31.37
CA ALA A 22 -16.61 -6.15 -31.04
C ALA A 22 -15.56 -5.86 -29.98
N SER A 23 -14.64 -4.94 -30.30
CA SER A 23 -13.69 -4.38 -29.36
C SER A 23 -14.51 -3.80 -28.20
N CYS A 24 -14.75 -4.61 -27.17
CA CYS A 24 -15.32 -4.15 -25.92
C CYS A 24 -14.17 -3.45 -25.18
N THR A 25 -13.73 -2.31 -25.69
CA THR A 25 -12.99 -1.34 -24.91
C THR A 25 -14.02 -0.78 -23.94
N LYS A 26 -14.17 -1.42 -22.77
CA LYS A 26 -14.93 -0.81 -21.68
C LYS A 26 -14.22 0.49 -21.35
N GLU A 27 -14.93 1.59 -21.55
CA GLU A 27 -14.54 2.92 -21.06
C GLU A 27 -14.26 2.88 -19.55
N MET A 28 -13.38 3.75 -19.06
CA MET A 28 -13.11 3.86 -17.63
C MET A 28 -14.38 4.18 -16.85
N GLU A 29 -14.67 3.40 -15.82
CA GLU A 29 -15.75 3.68 -14.89
C GLU A 29 -15.26 4.59 -13.76
N TYR A 30 -16.16 5.42 -13.22
CA TYR A 30 -15.83 6.41 -12.19
C TYR A 30 -16.79 6.32 -11.02
N ARG A 31 -16.26 6.47 -9.80
CA ARG A 31 -17.01 6.57 -8.55
C ARG A 31 -17.12 8.04 -8.12
N ALA A 32 -18.34 8.50 -7.89
CA ALA A 32 -18.60 9.78 -7.25
C ALA A 32 -18.57 9.62 -5.73
N TRP A 33 -17.84 10.49 -5.06
CA TRP A 33 -17.71 10.55 -3.61
C TRP A 33 -18.77 11.48 -3.05
N LYS A 34 -19.68 10.93 -2.24
CA LYS A 34 -20.68 11.73 -1.52
C LYS A 34 -20.03 12.29 -0.27
N LYS A 35 -20.12 13.60 -0.07
CA LYS A 35 -19.68 14.24 1.17
C LYS A 35 -20.64 13.90 2.30
N GLN A 36 -20.11 13.60 3.48
CA GLN A 36 -20.92 13.31 4.67
C GLN A 36 -21.88 14.46 5.04
N ASN A 37 -21.53 15.72 4.71
CA ASN A 37 -22.32 16.91 5.08
C ASN A 37 -22.81 17.77 3.89
N GLY A 38 -22.70 17.27 2.65
CA GLY A 38 -23.18 17.98 1.45
C GLY A 38 -22.45 19.28 1.04
N ALA A 39 -21.46 19.76 1.82
CA ALA A 39 -20.76 21.03 1.56
C ALA A 39 -19.43 20.86 0.78
N GLY A 40 -19.38 21.41 -0.44
CA GLY A 40 -18.18 21.60 -1.29
C GLY A 40 -18.09 20.67 -2.51
N GLU A 41 -16.98 20.75 -3.28
CA GLU A 41 -16.84 20.06 -4.58
C GLU A 41 -16.99 18.53 -4.52
N SER A 42 -17.79 17.96 -5.43
CA SER A 42 -17.93 16.52 -5.60
C SER A 42 -16.64 15.95 -6.20
N ILE A 43 -16.07 14.93 -5.56
CA ILE A 43 -14.89 14.21 -6.08
C ILE A 43 -15.37 13.04 -6.93
N ARG A 44 -14.76 12.83 -8.11
CA ARG A 44 -15.11 11.73 -9.03
C ARG A 44 -13.86 10.99 -9.49
N THR A 45 -13.46 9.97 -8.75
CA THR A 45 -12.27 9.17 -9.07
C THR A 45 -12.59 8.05 -10.06
N SER A 46 -11.63 7.65 -10.88
CA SER A 46 -11.67 6.39 -11.62
C SER A 46 -11.79 5.22 -10.65
N LEU A 47 -12.47 4.13 -11.06
CA LEU A 47 -12.59 2.93 -10.21
C LEU A 47 -11.24 2.29 -9.90
N LEU A 48 -10.28 2.45 -10.81
CA LEU A 48 -8.90 2.06 -10.62
C LEU A 48 -8.03 3.31 -10.49
N GLY A 49 -7.19 3.34 -9.45
CA GLY A 49 -6.12 4.32 -9.29
C GLY A 49 -4.78 3.74 -9.77
N TYR A 50 -3.79 4.62 -9.96
CA TYR A 50 -2.42 4.22 -10.26
C TYR A 50 -1.53 4.39 -9.04
N GLY A 51 -0.91 3.31 -8.56
CA GLY A 51 0.01 3.31 -7.43
C GLY A 51 1.47 3.53 -7.85
N CYS A 52 2.12 4.55 -7.28
CA CYS A 52 3.47 4.99 -7.60
C CYS A 52 4.56 4.35 -6.70
N MET A 53 4.22 3.30 -5.95
CA MET A 53 5.16 2.58 -5.07
C MET A 53 6.14 1.69 -5.85
N ARG A 54 5.73 1.16 -7.01
CA ARG A 54 6.45 0.11 -7.75
C ARG A 54 6.75 0.52 -9.19
N PHE A 55 7.31 1.71 -9.38
CA PHE A 55 7.85 2.09 -10.69
C PHE A 55 8.94 1.11 -11.15
N PRO A 56 9.09 0.93 -12.48
CA PRO A 56 10.25 0.25 -13.03
C PRO A 56 11.53 0.96 -12.59
N THR A 57 12.59 0.18 -12.34
CA THR A 57 13.88 0.70 -11.92
C THR A 57 14.98 0.34 -12.89
N THR A 58 16.02 1.16 -12.96
CA THR A 58 17.27 0.83 -13.64
C THR A 58 18.02 -0.27 -12.85
N PRO A 59 19.07 -0.90 -13.43
CA PRO A 59 19.89 -1.88 -12.70
C PRO A 59 20.50 -1.34 -11.39
N GLU A 60 20.70 -0.03 -11.29
CA GLU A 60 21.23 0.68 -10.12
C GLU A 60 20.16 0.96 -9.05
N GLY A 61 18.90 0.61 -9.31
CA GLY A 61 17.78 0.76 -8.37
C GLY A 61 17.12 2.14 -8.35
N ALA A 62 17.52 3.06 -9.23
CA ALA A 62 16.82 4.34 -9.43
C ALA A 62 15.55 4.12 -10.28
N ILE A 63 14.59 5.05 -10.21
CA ILE A 63 13.41 5.02 -11.09
C ILE A 63 13.86 5.10 -12.55
N ASP A 64 13.40 4.17 -13.39
CA ASP A 64 13.51 4.28 -14.85
C ASP A 64 12.47 5.31 -15.33
N GLU A 65 12.84 6.59 -15.26
CA GLU A 65 11.92 7.72 -15.47
C GLU A 65 11.22 7.69 -16.83
N PRO A 66 11.89 7.43 -17.98
CA PRO A 66 11.20 7.36 -19.27
C PRO A 66 10.11 6.28 -19.30
N ARG A 67 10.40 5.11 -18.74
CA ARG A 67 9.43 4.01 -18.70
C ARG A 67 8.31 4.27 -17.70
N ALA A 68 8.64 4.80 -16.52
CA ALA A 68 7.67 5.15 -15.49
C ALA A 68 6.72 6.28 -15.97
N GLU A 69 7.24 7.28 -16.68
CA GLU A 69 6.44 8.36 -17.25
C GLU A 69 5.51 7.83 -18.34
N ALA A 70 6.01 6.95 -19.22
CA ALA A 70 5.17 6.31 -20.23
C ALA A 70 3.99 5.53 -19.60
N LEU A 71 4.21 4.86 -18.45
CA LEU A 71 3.14 4.16 -17.72
C LEU A 71 2.12 5.13 -17.11
N LEU A 72 2.58 6.23 -16.51
CA LEU A 72 1.69 7.27 -15.95
C LEU A 72 0.82 7.92 -17.04
N ASN A 73 1.43 8.27 -18.18
CA ASN A 73 0.71 8.83 -19.32
C ASN A 73 -0.28 7.81 -19.90
N ALA A 74 0.12 6.54 -20.07
CA ALA A 74 -0.78 5.50 -20.56
C ALA A 74 -1.98 5.27 -19.62
N ALA A 75 -1.76 5.29 -18.30
CA ALA A 75 -2.84 5.18 -17.33
C ALA A 75 -3.83 6.36 -17.43
N ARG A 76 -3.30 7.59 -17.50
CA ARG A 76 -4.09 8.80 -17.69
C ARG A 76 -4.90 8.76 -18.99
N ASP A 77 -4.25 8.39 -20.10
CA ASP A 77 -4.88 8.33 -21.43
C ASP A 77 -5.95 7.23 -21.50
N ALA A 78 -5.84 6.19 -20.66
CA ALA A 78 -6.88 5.18 -20.44
C ALA A 78 -7.98 5.62 -19.45
N GLY A 79 -7.97 6.86 -18.98
CA GLY A 79 -9.00 7.47 -18.13
C GLY A 79 -8.72 7.43 -16.63
N VAL A 80 -7.59 6.90 -16.17
CA VAL A 80 -7.22 6.94 -14.74
C VAL A 80 -6.99 8.38 -14.31
N ASN A 81 -7.63 8.79 -13.22
CA ASN A 81 -7.50 10.14 -12.70
C ASN A 81 -7.12 10.18 -11.21
N TYR A 82 -6.76 9.05 -10.58
CA TYR A 82 -6.30 9.00 -9.19
C TYR A 82 -4.89 8.42 -9.14
N PHE A 83 -3.91 9.19 -8.65
CA PHE A 83 -2.50 8.81 -8.60
C PHE A 83 -2.00 8.86 -7.16
N ASP A 84 -1.50 7.73 -6.66
CA ASP A 84 -1.12 7.53 -5.27
C ASP A 84 0.39 7.36 -5.12
N THR A 85 1.04 8.32 -4.47
CA THR A 85 2.45 8.24 -4.08
C THR A 85 2.58 8.31 -2.55
N ALA A 86 3.80 8.36 -2.05
CA ALA A 86 4.09 8.59 -0.64
C ALA A 86 5.52 9.09 -0.45
N TYR A 87 5.73 9.84 0.63
CA TYR A 87 7.04 10.38 1.00
C TYR A 87 8.22 9.39 0.92
N PRO A 88 8.13 8.14 1.43
CA PRO A 88 9.27 7.22 1.45
C PRO A 88 9.47 6.44 0.14
N TYR A 89 8.53 6.47 -0.81
CA TYR A 89 8.59 5.60 -1.99
C TYR A 89 9.82 5.90 -2.85
N HIS A 90 10.50 4.84 -3.29
CA HIS A 90 11.78 4.91 -4.02
C HIS A 90 12.84 5.74 -3.29
N GLY A 91 12.96 5.57 -1.97
CA GLY A 91 13.91 6.35 -1.15
C GLY A 91 13.64 7.85 -1.19
N GLY A 92 12.37 8.25 -1.35
CA GLY A 92 11.96 9.64 -1.51
C GLY A 92 11.91 10.15 -2.94
N GLN A 93 12.32 9.37 -3.94
CA GLN A 93 12.34 9.85 -5.32
C GLN A 93 10.98 9.81 -6.03
N SER A 94 9.98 9.11 -5.47
CA SER A 94 8.66 9.01 -6.13
C SER A 94 7.92 10.35 -6.20
N GLU A 95 7.86 11.12 -5.11
CA GLU A 95 7.17 12.43 -5.12
C GLU A 95 7.79 13.44 -6.09
N PRO A 96 9.13 13.70 -6.10
CA PRO A 96 9.74 14.59 -7.08
C PRO A 96 9.54 14.12 -8.53
N PHE A 97 9.62 12.82 -8.78
CA PHE A 97 9.39 12.27 -10.11
C PHE A 97 7.94 12.46 -10.56
N VAL A 98 6.97 12.04 -9.74
CA VAL A 98 5.53 12.21 -10.00
C VAL A 98 5.21 13.68 -10.21
N GLY A 99 5.73 14.59 -9.37
CA GLY A 99 5.55 16.03 -9.49
C GLY A 99 5.94 16.57 -10.87
N ARG A 100 7.11 16.17 -11.40
CA ARG A 100 7.56 16.58 -12.75
C ARG A 100 6.68 16.05 -13.87
N VAL A 101 6.10 14.86 -13.71
CA VAL A 101 5.21 14.26 -14.72
C VAL A 101 3.85 14.96 -14.70
N ILE A 102 3.23 15.10 -13.53
CA ILE A 102 1.89 15.71 -13.41
C ILE A 102 1.87 17.20 -13.73
N ALA A 103 3.00 17.91 -13.58
CA ALA A 103 3.14 19.32 -13.99
C ALA A 103 2.93 19.53 -15.50
N LYS A 104 3.00 18.46 -16.31
CA LYS A 104 2.71 18.48 -17.75
C LYS A 104 1.21 18.39 -18.05
N TRP A 105 0.37 18.20 -17.02
CA TRP A 105 -1.05 17.92 -17.14
C TRP A 105 -1.87 19.06 -16.51
N PRO A 106 -3.12 19.32 -16.98
CA PRO A 106 -4.02 20.24 -16.28
C PRO A 106 -4.27 19.76 -14.84
N ARG A 107 -4.10 20.62 -13.84
CA ARG A 107 -4.15 20.24 -12.41
C ARG A 107 -5.50 19.64 -12.01
N GLU A 108 -6.58 20.11 -12.62
CA GLU A 108 -7.96 19.67 -12.42
C GLU A 108 -8.30 18.35 -13.13
N SER A 109 -7.41 17.83 -13.99
CA SER A 109 -7.65 16.58 -14.71
C SER A 109 -7.37 15.32 -13.89
N PHE A 110 -6.78 15.46 -12.70
CA PHE A 110 -6.41 14.34 -11.82
C PHE A 110 -6.55 14.69 -10.33
N TYR A 111 -6.61 13.64 -9.53
CA TYR A 111 -6.52 13.63 -8.08
C TYR A 111 -5.18 13.02 -7.67
N LEU A 112 -4.48 13.73 -6.79
CA LEU A 112 -3.19 13.33 -6.26
C LEU A 112 -3.32 12.92 -4.79
N ALA A 113 -2.76 11.74 -4.48
CA ALA A 113 -2.63 11.25 -3.12
C ALA A 113 -1.16 11.15 -2.70
N THR A 114 -0.86 11.59 -1.48
CA THR A 114 0.41 11.29 -0.80
C THR A 114 0.20 11.13 0.70
N LYS A 115 1.25 10.72 1.42
CA LYS A 115 1.15 10.21 2.78
C LYS A 115 2.24 10.78 3.69
N MET A 116 1.84 11.19 4.90
CA MET A 116 2.72 11.66 5.98
C MET A 116 3.44 10.47 6.64
N PRO A 117 4.79 10.39 6.60
CA PRO A 117 5.56 9.34 7.24
C PRO A 117 5.70 9.60 8.75
N LEU A 118 4.69 9.25 9.53
CA LEU A 118 4.66 9.58 10.98
C LEU A 118 5.85 9.03 11.79
N TRP A 119 6.51 7.97 11.35
CA TRP A 119 7.73 7.45 11.99
C TRP A 119 8.95 8.38 11.82
N GLN A 120 8.87 9.39 10.97
CA GLN A 120 9.86 10.46 10.81
C GLN A 120 9.43 11.76 11.53
N CYS A 121 8.27 11.77 12.19
CA CYS A 121 7.76 12.93 12.91
C CYS A 121 8.00 12.75 14.42
N GLY A 122 9.01 13.43 14.95
CA GLY A 122 9.32 13.55 16.37
C GLY A 122 8.66 14.74 17.06
N SER A 123 8.11 15.70 16.30
CA SER A 123 7.30 16.82 16.79
C SER A 123 6.23 17.27 15.77
N LEU A 124 5.31 18.15 16.19
CA LEU A 124 4.39 18.83 15.27
C LEU A 124 5.15 19.68 14.24
N GLU A 125 6.22 20.37 14.65
CA GLU A 125 7.03 21.21 13.77
C GLU A 125 7.70 20.40 12.66
N GLU A 126 8.20 19.20 12.96
CA GLU A 126 8.76 18.30 11.96
C GLU A 126 7.70 17.81 10.98
N ALA A 127 6.49 17.49 11.46
CA ALA A 127 5.37 17.13 10.58
C ALA A 127 4.96 18.30 9.66
N GLN A 128 4.95 19.53 10.18
CA GLN A 128 4.73 20.74 9.39
C GLN A 128 5.80 20.92 8.31
N HIS A 129 7.07 20.75 8.67
CA HIS A 129 8.18 20.84 7.73
C HIS A 129 8.05 19.81 6.59
N ILE A 130 7.75 18.56 6.93
CA ILE A 130 7.54 17.47 5.96
C ILE A 130 6.36 17.79 5.04
N PHE A 131 5.23 18.27 5.58
CA PHE A 131 4.07 18.65 4.77
C PHE A 131 4.41 19.72 3.72
N GLU A 132 5.11 20.79 4.14
CA GLU A 132 5.58 21.84 3.21
C GLU A 132 6.57 21.30 2.18
N GLU A 133 7.45 20.38 2.60
CA GLU A 133 8.37 19.71 1.69
C GLU A 133 7.65 18.87 0.64
N GLN A 134 6.60 18.15 1.02
CA GLN A 134 5.80 17.34 0.09
C GLN A 134 5.14 18.21 -0.99
N LEU A 135 4.53 19.33 -0.60
CA LEU A 135 3.97 20.29 -1.54
C LEU A 135 5.03 20.82 -2.53
N ARG A 136 6.23 21.18 -2.02
CA ARG A 136 7.34 21.62 -2.87
C ARG A 136 7.86 20.52 -3.80
N ARG A 137 8.05 19.30 -3.29
CA ARG A 137 8.56 18.15 -4.08
C ARG A 137 7.60 17.74 -5.18
N LEU A 138 6.30 17.79 -4.90
CA LEU A 138 5.26 17.50 -5.88
C LEU A 138 4.98 18.70 -6.82
N GLY A 139 5.41 19.91 -6.45
CA GLY A 139 5.15 21.12 -7.21
C GLY A 139 3.68 21.52 -7.22
N VAL A 140 2.97 21.34 -6.11
CA VAL A 140 1.52 21.62 -5.98
C VAL A 140 1.22 22.51 -4.78
N GLU A 141 0.12 23.25 -4.85
CA GLU A 141 -0.35 24.11 -3.76
C GLU A 141 -1.30 23.38 -2.78
N TYR A 142 -1.91 22.28 -3.24
CA TYR A 142 -2.83 21.46 -2.45
C TYR A 142 -2.78 19.99 -2.88
N ILE A 143 -3.17 19.10 -1.95
CA ILE A 143 -3.25 17.65 -2.15
C ILE A 143 -4.72 17.20 -2.08
N ASP A 144 -5.15 16.37 -3.03
CA ASP A 144 -6.55 15.92 -3.10
C ASP A 144 -6.87 14.90 -2.01
N PHE A 145 -5.96 13.96 -1.78
CA PHE A 145 -6.09 12.91 -0.78
C PHE A 145 -4.81 12.83 0.06
N TYR A 146 -4.85 13.34 1.28
CA TYR A 146 -3.72 13.28 2.19
C TYR A 146 -3.93 12.20 3.23
N LEU A 147 -2.95 11.32 3.42
CA LEU A 147 -3.04 10.20 4.34
C LEU A 147 -2.02 10.31 5.47
N LEU A 148 -2.40 9.92 6.68
CA LEU A 148 -1.43 9.43 7.66
C LEU A 148 -0.96 8.03 7.25
N HIS A 149 0.36 7.84 7.13
CA HIS A 149 0.92 6.61 6.54
C HIS A 149 1.06 5.50 7.58
N SER A 150 0.52 4.33 7.24
CA SER A 150 0.68 3.05 7.94
C SER A 150 0.35 3.12 9.42
N LEU A 151 -0.88 3.51 9.74
CA LEU A 151 -1.36 3.57 11.10
C LEU A 151 -1.60 2.20 11.70
N HIS A 152 -1.12 2.06 12.93
CA HIS A 152 -1.62 1.18 13.97
C HIS A 152 -2.01 2.06 15.17
N ALA A 153 -2.82 1.55 16.10
CA ALA A 153 -3.41 2.34 17.19
C ALA A 153 -2.38 3.19 17.95
N ALA A 154 -1.27 2.59 18.39
CA ALA A 154 -0.22 3.32 19.12
C ALA A 154 0.44 4.45 18.32
N ARG A 155 0.59 4.31 16.99
CA ARG A 155 1.16 5.36 16.12
C ARG A 155 0.15 6.49 15.91
N TYR A 156 -1.12 6.14 15.78
CA TYR A 156 -2.20 7.09 15.72
C TYR A 156 -2.28 7.94 16.99
N ASP A 157 -2.32 7.30 18.16
CA ASP A 157 -2.43 7.96 19.45
C ASP A 157 -1.26 8.93 19.66
N ARG A 158 -0.03 8.50 19.37
CA ARG A 158 1.16 9.37 19.44
C ARG A 158 1.04 10.59 18.51
N ALA A 159 0.60 10.42 17.27
CA ALA A 159 0.43 11.54 16.34
C ALA A 159 -0.66 12.51 16.81
N LYS A 160 -1.72 12.01 17.43
CA LYS A 160 -2.80 12.80 18.02
C LYS A 160 -2.32 13.59 19.25
N GLU A 161 -1.60 12.94 20.16
CA GLU A 161 -0.98 13.59 21.33
C GLU A 161 -0.02 14.72 20.94
N MET A 162 0.68 14.56 19.82
CA MET A 162 1.57 15.59 19.27
C MET A 162 0.82 16.75 18.58
N GLY A 163 -0.50 16.66 18.41
CA GLY A 163 -1.32 17.67 17.73
C GLY A 163 -1.24 17.62 16.20
N ILE A 164 -0.63 16.58 15.62
CA ILE A 164 -0.47 16.46 14.15
C ILE A 164 -1.83 16.25 13.48
N VAL A 165 -2.69 15.42 14.07
CA VAL A 165 -4.01 15.08 13.52
C VAL A 165 -4.89 16.33 13.43
N ASP A 166 -4.99 17.09 14.52
CA ASP A 166 -5.78 18.33 14.59
C ASP A 166 -5.24 19.38 13.61
N TRP A 167 -3.92 19.54 13.54
CA TRP A 167 -3.29 20.48 12.61
C TRP A 167 -3.56 20.14 11.14
N LEU A 168 -3.58 18.86 10.76
CA LEU A 168 -3.91 18.44 9.39
C LEU A 168 -5.39 18.66 9.05
N TRP A 169 -6.30 18.53 10.03
CA TRP A 169 -7.69 18.98 9.85
C TRP A 169 -7.78 20.49 9.60
N GLU A 170 -6.95 21.31 10.26
CA GLU A 170 -6.85 22.74 9.95
C GLU A 170 -6.31 22.98 8.53
N GLN A 171 -5.32 22.21 8.06
CA GLN A 171 -4.86 22.31 6.66
C GLN A 171 -5.96 21.97 5.65
N LYS A 172 -6.86 21.03 5.98
CA LYS A 172 -8.06 20.76 5.19
C LYS A 172 -9.02 21.96 5.17
N LYS A 173 -9.29 22.57 6.33
CA LYS A 173 -10.13 23.79 6.41
C LYS A 173 -9.55 24.95 5.58
N LEU A 174 -8.21 25.07 5.54
CA LEU A 174 -7.49 26.04 4.72
C LEU A 174 -7.44 25.69 3.22
N GLY A 175 -8.00 24.55 2.80
CA GLY A 175 -8.06 24.12 1.39
C GLY A 175 -6.77 23.51 0.84
N ARG A 176 -5.76 23.29 1.69
CA ARG A 176 -4.47 22.68 1.30
C ARG A 176 -4.57 21.16 1.21
N ILE A 177 -5.57 20.58 1.86
CA ILE A 177 -5.97 19.17 1.75
C ILE A 177 -7.45 19.15 1.38
N ARG A 178 -7.85 18.39 0.34
CA ARG A 178 -9.27 18.24 -0.01
C ARG A 178 -9.94 17.11 0.78
N SER A 179 -9.27 15.96 0.88
CA SER A 179 -9.71 14.78 1.64
C SER A 179 -8.58 14.32 2.56
N PHE A 180 -8.89 14.10 3.84
CA PHE A 180 -7.96 13.67 4.85
C PHE A 180 -8.36 12.30 5.39
N GLY A 181 -7.39 11.38 5.40
CA GLY A 181 -7.58 10.00 5.77
C GLY A 181 -6.30 9.37 6.28
N PHE A 182 -6.23 8.05 6.24
CA PHE A 182 -5.08 7.28 6.69
C PHE A 182 -4.98 5.95 5.95
N SER A 183 -3.79 5.34 5.89
CA SER A 183 -3.65 3.92 5.55
C SER A 183 -3.50 3.09 6.81
N CYS A 184 -4.20 1.97 6.91
CA CYS A 184 -4.21 1.12 8.10
C CYS A 184 -3.33 -0.12 7.89
N HIS A 185 -2.51 -0.41 8.90
CA HIS A 185 -1.67 -1.61 9.03
C HIS A 185 -1.85 -2.16 10.46
N ASP A 186 -3.09 -2.47 10.80
CA ASP A 186 -3.49 -2.99 12.11
C ASP A 186 -4.64 -3.98 11.93
N ASN A 187 -4.95 -4.72 12.98
CA ASN A 187 -6.13 -5.57 13.03
C ASN A 187 -7.43 -4.73 13.10
N ALA A 188 -8.57 -5.41 13.06
CA ALA A 188 -9.88 -4.74 13.06
C ALA A 188 -10.13 -3.86 14.30
N ALA A 189 -9.63 -4.23 15.48
CA ALA A 189 -9.82 -3.44 16.70
C ALA A 189 -9.01 -2.14 16.65
N GLY A 190 -7.77 -2.19 16.17
CA GLY A 190 -6.95 -1.00 15.94
C GLY A 190 -7.55 -0.08 14.87
N LEU A 191 -8.05 -0.64 13.78
CA LEU A 191 -8.78 0.11 12.75
C LEU A 191 -10.03 0.79 13.34
N GLU A 192 -10.85 0.06 14.10
CA GLU A 192 -12.07 0.59 14.72
C GLU A 192 -11.78 1.74 15.68
N HIS A 193 -10.73 1.60 16.51
CA HIS A 193 -10.25 2.66 17.40
C HIS A 193 -9.97 3.95 16.63
N ILE A 194 -9.24 3.85 15.51
CA ILE A 194 -8.89 5.02 14.68
C ILE A 194 -10.14 5.57 13.99
N LEU A 195 -10.98 4.73 13.37
CA LEU A 195 -12.15 5.16 12.61
C LEU A 195 -13.17 5.90 13.48
N ARG A 196 -13.36 5.49 14.73
CA ARG A 196 -14.34 6.09 15.64
C ARG A 196 -13.89 7.42 16.24
N ASP A 197 -12.59 7.73 16.21
CA ASP A 197 -12.05 8.90 16.88
C ASP A 197 -12.23 10.21 16.10
N GLN A 198 -12.26 10.16 14.77
CA GLN A 198 -12.31 11.35 13.90
C GLN A 198 -13.29 11.15 12.74
N PRO A 199 -13.84 12.25 12.17
CA PRO A 199 -14.74 12.20 11.01
C PRO A 199 -13.95 12.01 9.70
N TRP A 200 -13.18 10.92 9.58
CA TRP A 200 -12.32 10.64 8.43
C TRP A 200 -13.08 10.67 7.10
N ASP A 201 -12.48 11.29 6.07
CA ASP A 201 -13.09 11.31 4.74
C ASP A 201 -12.95 9.97 4.00
N PHE A 202 -11.91 9.21 4.33
CA PHE A 202 -11.61 7.90 3.75
C PHE A 202 -10.54 7.16 4.57
N CYS A 203 -10.41 5.86 4.35
CA CYS A 203 -9.28 5.07 4.84
C CYS A 203 -8.76 4.13 3.75
N GLN A 204 -7.47 3.85 3.75
CA GLN A 204 -6.83 2.94 2.81
C GLN A 204 -6.50 1.60 3.51
N LEU A 205 -7.00 0.49 2.97
CA LEU A 205 -6.87 -0.86 3.55
C LEU A 205 -6.07 -1.79 2.64
N GLN A 206 -5.25 -2.65 3.25
CA GLN A 206 -4.76 -3.85 2.58
C GLN A 206 -5.91 -4.85 2.49
N TYR A 207 -6.38 -5.10 1.27
CA TYR A 207 -7.49 -6.02 1.04
C TYR A 207 -7.31 -6.70 -0.32
N ASN A 208 -7.27 -8.03 -0.32
CA ASN A 208 -7.21 -8.85 -1.52
C ASN A 208 -7.74 -10.26 -1.23
N TYR A 209 -8.02 -11.04 -2.29
CA TYR A 209 -8.59 -12.39 -2.17
C TYR A 209 -7.78 -13.39 -1.32
N LEU A 210 -6.48 -13.14 -1.08
CA LEU A 210 -5.63 -14.01 -0.26
C LEU A 210 -5.53 -13.55 1.21
N ASP A 211 -5.83 -12.28 1.49
CA ASP A 211 -5.66 -11.64 2.80
C ASP A 211 -7.01 -11.13 3.34
N THR A 212 -7.99 -12.04 3.44
CA THR A 212 -9.30 -11.74 4.06
C THR A 212 -9.34 -12.06 5.56
N ASP A 213 -8.30 -12.75 6.08
CA ASP A 213 -8.21 -13.21 7.47
C ASP A 213 -8.04 -12.04 8.44
N ASP A 214 -8.95 -11.95 9.40
CA ASP A 214 -9.02 -10.94 10.46
C ASP A 214 -8.13 -11.26 11.67
N ARG A 215 -7.45 -12.42 11.67
CA ARG A 215 -6.49 -12.84 12.71
C ARG A 215 -5.07 -12.31 12.48
N ALA A 216 -4.83 -11.65 11.35
CA ALA A 216 -3.54 -11.05 11.05
C ALA A 216 -3.36 -9.74 11.85
N GLU A 217 -2.24 -9.60 12.57
CA GLU A 217 -1.98 -8.45 13.44
C GLU A 217 -1.91 -7.11 12.68
N GLU A 218 -1.56 -7.13 11.39
CA GLU A 218 -1.39 -5.92 10.55
C GLU A 218 -2.45 -5.77 9.45
N ILE A 219 -3.45 -6.67 9.40
CA ILE A 219 -4.48 -6.67 8.35
C ILE A 219 -5.85 -6.80 8.99
N SER A 220 -6.75 -5.86 8.71
CA SER A 220 -8.09 -5.85 9.28
C SER A 220 -9.07 -6.82 8.59
N GLY A 221 -8.72 -7.33 7.40
CA GLY A 221 -9.46 -8.36 6.67
C GLY A 221 -10.90 -7.97 6.33
N ASP A 222 -11.78 -8.97 6.23
CA ASP A 222 -13.22 -8.78 5.96
C ASP A 222 -13.91 -7.94 7.05
N ARG A 223 -13.52 -8.10 8.32
CA ARG A 223 -14.07 -7.29 9.41
C ARG A 223 -13.74 -5.81 9.23
N GLY A 224 -12.51 -5.50 8.82
CA GLY A 224 -12.10 -4.13 8.52
C GLY A 224 -12.91 -3.51 7.39
N TYR A 225 -13.18 -4.27 6.33
CA TYR A 225 -14.07 -3.83 5.26
C TYR A 225 -15.47 -3.50 5.79
N GLN A 226 -16.08 -4.41 6.56
CA GLN A 226 -17.41 -4.19 7.14
C GLN A 226 -17.47 -2.97 8.06
N LEU A 227 -16.43 -2.74 8.88
CA LEU A 227 -16.31 -1.56 9.72
C LEU A 227 -16.37 -0.26 8.92
N THR A 228 -15.74 -0.22 7.74
CA THR A 228 -15.78 0.96 6.87
C THR A 228 -17.18 1.26 6.34
N GLU A 229 -17.98 0.21 6.05
CA GLU A 229 -19.38 0.36 5.66
C GLU A 229 -20.26 0.80 6.84
N GLU A 230 -20.10 0.17 8.01
CA GLU A 230 -20.84 0.50 9.24
C GLU A 230 -20.65 1.96 9.66
N LEU A 231 -19.43 2.49 9.50
CA LEU A 231 -19.06 3.84 9.91
C LEU A 231 -19.18 4.87 8.78
N ASN A 232 -19.62 4.47 7.59
CA ASN A 232 -19.72 5.32 6.39
C ASN A 232 -18.41 6.05 6.07
N THR A 233 -17.27 5.38 6.29
CA THR A 233 -15.94 5.86 5.89
C THR A 233 -15.55 5.12 4.61
N PRO A 234 -15.55 5.75 3.43
CA PRO A 234 -15.30 5.01 2.20
C PRO A 234 -13.87 4.40 2.15
N PRO A 235 -13.72 3.11 1.81
CA PRO A 235 -12.42 2.48 1.73
C PRO A 235 -11.73 2.72 0.36
N HIS A 236 -10.42 2.93 0.38
CA HIS A 236 -9.50 2.76 -0.75
C HIS A 236 -8.76 1.44 -0.58
N HIS A 237 -8.89 0.53 -1.55
CA HIS A 237 -8.16 -0.74 -1.49
C HIS A 237 -6.84 -0.62 -2.24
N TYR A 238 -5.77 -1.15 -1.64
CA TYR A 238 -4.57 -1.47 -2.39
C TYR A 238 -4.28 -2.97 -2.26
N GLY A 239 -4.02 -3.60 -3.39
CA GLY A 239 -3.55 -4.98 -3.45
C GLY A 239 -2.03 -4.99 -3.46
N ALA A 240 -1.41 -5.33 -2.33
CA ALA A 240 -0.07 -5.87 -2.39
C ALA A 240 -0.21 -7.35 -2.77
N HIS A 241 0.08 -7.73 -4.02
CA HIS A 241 0.41 -9.12 -4.31
C HIS A 241 1.75 -9.44 -3.64
N GLN A 242 1.76 -9.57 -2.31
CA GLN A 242 2.81 -10.29 -1.62
C GLN A 242 2.51 -11.77 -1.85
N GLY A 243 2.81 -12.25 -3.05
CA GLY A 243 2.96 -13.69 -3.22
C GLY A 243 3.98 -14.14 -2.19
N ARG A 244 3.55 -14.92 -1.18
CA ARG A 244 4.48 -15.68 -0.36
C ARG A 244 5.22 -16.59 -1.33
N HIS A 245 6.37 -16.14 -1.82
CA HIS A 245 7.32 -17.02 -2.47
C HIS A 245 7.84 -17.95 -1.39
N THR A 246 7.11 -19.04 -1.13
CA THR A 246 7.70 -20.22 -0.53
C THR A 246 8.89 -20.58 -1.41
N GLY A 247 10.08 -20.59 -0.80
CA GLY A 247 11.36 -20.62 -1.48
C GLY A 247 11.39 -21.56 -2.67
N GLN A 248 11.93 -21.08 -3.79
CA GLN A 248 12.34 -21.97 -4.87
C GLN A 248 13.40 -22.93 -4.32
N PRO A 249 13.26 -24.25 -4.53
CA PRO A 249 14.36 -25.17 -4.24
C PRO A 249 15.50 -24.86 -5.20
N ALA A 250 16.70 -24.68 -4.65
CA ALA A 250 17.91 -24.48 -5.44
C ALA A 250 18.10 -25.66 -6.41
N PRO A 251 18.41 -25.42 -7.69
CA PRO A 251 18.66 -26.52 -8.63
C PRO A 251 19.96 -27.22 -8.24
N GLY A 252 19.86 -28.54 -8.09
CA GLY A 252 20.96 -29.42 -7.71
C GLY A 252 22.13 -29.32 -8.69
N GLY A 253 23.32 -29.04 -8.16
CA GLY A 253 24.60 -29.07 -8.86
C GLY A 253 25.60 -29.90 -8.07
N ARG A 254 26.23 -30.85 -8.75
CA ARG A 254 27.09 -31.93 -8.23
C ARG A 254 28.32 -31.44 -7.46
N SER A 255 28.76 -32.28 -6.53
CA SER A 255 29.98 -32.21 -5.71
C SER A 255 31.29 -32.45 -6.48
N ALA A 256 32.35 -31.68 -6.17
CA ALA A 256 33.77 -32.09 -6.16
C ALA A 256 34.69 -30.94 -5.63
N PRO A 257 35.94 -31.20 -5.16
CA PRO A 257 36.42 -30.68 -3.88
C PRO A 257 37.63 -29.69 -3.88
N GLN A 258 37.71 -28.96 -2.76
CA GLN A 258 38.86 -28.41 -1.97
C GLN A 258 40.10 -27.75 -2.64
N GLY A 259 40.44 -26.55 -2.14
CA GLY A 259 41.78 -25.92 -2.15
C GLY A 259 41.80 -24.59 -1.33
N PRO A 260 42.90 -24.20 -0.64
CA PRO A 260 42.81 -23.41 0.60
C PRO A 260 43.18 -21.91 0.52
N ALA A 261 42.64 -21.17 1.51
CA ALA A 261 43.17 -19.99 2.21
C ALA A 261 43.26 -18.61 1.53
N ALA A 262 42.55 -17.63 2.10
CA ALA A 262 43.13 -16.36 2.59
C ALA A 262 42.13 -15.63 3.53
N ARG A 263 42.66 -15.10 4.65
CA ARG A 263 41.95 -14.42 5.75
C ARG A 263 41.89 -12.90 5.53
N SER A 264 40.85 -12.24 6.04
CA SER A 264 40.92 -11.00 6.86
C SER A 264 39.52 -10.60 7.35
N HIS A 265 39.25 -10.69 8.67
CA HIS A 265 39.04 -9.58 9.64
C HIS A 265 37.89 -8.61 9.25
N GLY A 266 36.83 -8.35 10.03
CA GLY A 266 36.48 -8.70 11.41
C GLY A 266 35.12 -8.08 11.83
N CYS A 267 34.73 -8.33 13.09
CA CYS A 267 33.55 -7.87 13.88
C CYS A 267 32.19 -8.55 13.58
N LEU A 268 31.84 -9.70 14.18
CA LEU A 268 31.46 -10.03 15.58
C LEU A 268 30.11 -9.47 16.06
N LEU A 269 29.11 -10.36 16.17
CA LEU A 269 28.20 -10.50 17.31
C LEU A 269 27.51 -11.89 17.30
N GLY A 270 27.78 -12.72 18.33
CA GLY A 270 27.03 -13.90 18.83
C GLY A 270 27.07 -15.20 18.00
N PRO A 271 27.28 -16.38 18.63
CA PRO A 271 26.15 -17.03 19.31
C PRO A 271 26.48 -17.87 20.56
N ALA A 272 25.41 -18.37 21.19
CA ALA A 272 25.36 -19.17 22.40
C ALA A 272 25.87 -20.63 22.25
N LEU A 273 26.37 -21.22 23.35
CA LEU A 273 25.90 -22.45 24.03
C LEU A 273 27.03 -23.23 24.75
N GLY A 274 26.76 -23.68 25.99
CA GLY A 274 27.30 -24.94 26.53
C GLY A 274 27.85 -24.90 27.96
N GLY A 275 27.15 -25.52 28.93
CA GLY A 275 27.70 -25.91 30.23
C GLY A 275 26.63 -26.11 31.33
N GLN A 276 26.43 -27.35 31.78
CA GLN A 276 25.35 -27.86 32.64
C GLN A 276 25.79 -27.96 34.15
N PRO A 277 24.98 -28.51 35.10
CA PRO A 277 24.34 -27.84 36.24
C PRO A 277 24.96 -28.17 37.64
N PRO A 278 24.31 -27.79 38.77
CA PRO A 278 23.80 -28.85 39.66
C PRO A 278 22.48 -28.58 40.42
N GLU A 279 21.77 -29.70 40.65
CA GLU A 279 20.99 -30.19 41.79
C GLU A 279 19.82 -29.41 42.45
N ARG A 280 18.67 -30.11 42.53
CA ARG A 280 17.49 -29.84 43.39
C ARG A 280 17.69 -30.47 44.78
N PRO A 281 16.84 -30.10 45.76
CA PRO A 281 15.88 -31.13 46.20
C PRO A 281 14.44 -30.64 46.47
N CYS A 282 13.52 -31.53 46.10
CA CYS A 282 12.24 -31.97 46.70
C CYS A 282 11.18 -31.00 47.28
N HIS A 283 9.97 -31.13 46.71
CA HIS A 283 8.63 -30.74 47.20
C HIS A 283 8.20 -31.48 48.49
N PRO A 284 7.09 -31.10 49.17
CA PRO A 284 5.73 -31.49 48.75
C PRO A 284 4.62 -30.41 48.87
N LEU A 285 3.76 -30.40 47.85
CA LEU A 285 2.28 -30.32 47.85
C LEU A 285 1.53 -29.67 49.04
N GLY A 286 0.66 -28.72 48.70
CA GLY A 286 -0.47 -28.28 49.51
C GLY A 286 -1.57 -27.66 48.66
N HIS A 287 -2.54 -28.50 48.26
CA HIS A 287 -3.88 -28.07 47.84
C HIS A 287 -4.60 -27.43 49.03
N GLU A 288 -5.27 -26.29 48.83
CA GLU A 288 -6.60 -26.06 49.43
C GLU A 288 -7.36 -24.99 48.65
N CYS A 289 -8.42 -25.44 47.97
CA CYS A 289 -9.57 -24.61 47.61
C CYS A 289 -10.43 -24.40 48.85
N ARG A 290 -10.83 -23.17 49.16
CA ARG A 290 -12.07 -22.90 49.90
C ARG A 290 -12.74 -21.64 49.37
N GLY A 291 -13.93 -21.82 48.81
CA GLY A 291 -14.98 -20.82 48.81
C GLY A 291 -15.88 -20.99 50.03
N SER A 292 -16.53 -19.90 50.44
CA SER A 292 -17.81 -19.74 51.18
C SER A 292 -17.82 -18.27 51.65
N ALA A 293 -18.73 -17.38 51.24
CA ALA A 293 -20.16 -17.33 51.49
C ALA A 293 -20.52 -17.25 53.00
N HIS A 294 -21.23 -16.16 53.32
CA HIS A 294 -21.95 -15.80 54.55
C HIS A 294 -21.20 -15.06 55.69
N GLY A 295 -21.78 -13.91 56.03
CA GLY A 295 -21.41 -12.96 57.08
C GLY A 295 -21.85 -11.56 56.69
#